data_AF-A0A7V9TAS4-F1
#
_entry.id   AF-A0A7V9TAS4-F1
#
_cell.length_a   1.000
_cell.length_b   1.000
_cell.length_c   1.000
_cell.angle_alpha   90.00
_cell.angle_beta   90.00
_cell.angle_gamma   90.00
#
_symmetry.space_group_name_H-M   'P 1'
#
loop_
_entity.id
_entity.type
_entity.pdbx_description
1 polymer ?
#
loop_
_entity_poly.entity_id
_entity_poly.type
_entity_poly.pdbx_seq_one_letter_code
_entity_poly.pdbx_strand_id
1 'polypeptide(L)'
;MAKANEIPIDPAEPFAQAGARVVGLRADELFAEREDVLDLHDIERVHDMRVASRRLRAVLEIFASCFPRDAYSDVLRDVKQLADALGERRDPDVHIDAMESFAASADPLHRPGVETLVAHLRARQADGNLVLERELRRARETDLHGRLTALAGSAVAETAS
;
A
#
# COMPACT_ATOMS: atom_id res chain seq x y z
N MET A 1 1.74 -3.79 -12.57
CA MET A 1 0.59 -4.46 -11.94
C MET A 1 1.03 -5.71 -11.20
N ALA A 2 1.31 -5.55 -9.91
CA ALA A 2 1.63 -6.60 -8.96
C ALA A 2 0.56 -7.71 -9.00
N LYS A 3 0.95 -8.87 -9.51
CA LYS A 3 0.11 -10.08 -9.46
C LYS A 3 0.01 -10.50 -8.00
N ALA A 4 -1.22 -10.64 -7.53
CA ALA A 4 -1.48 -11.29 -6.26
C ALA A 4 -1.02 -12.75 -6.36
N ASN A 5 -0.19 -13.21 -5.44
CA ASN A 5 0.11 -14.63 -5.35
C ASN A 5 -1.17 -15.38 -4.96
N GLU A 6 -1.31 -16.58 -5.51
CA GLU A 6 -2.33 -17.53 -5.07
C GLU A 6 -2.03 -17.92 -3.63
N ILE A 7 -3.06 -17.88 -2.79
CA ILE A 7 -2.96 -18.28 -1.39
C ILE A 7 -3.60 -19.66 -1.29
N PRO A 8 -2.84 -20.72 -1.00
CA PRO A 8 -3.44 -22.02 -0.74
C PRO A 8 -4.28 -21.94 0.53
N ILE A 9 -5.53 -22.41 0.45
CA ILE A 9 -6.47 -22.51 1.57
C ILE A 9 -6.85 -23.98 1.70
N ASP A 10 -6.71 -24.53 2.89
CA ASP A 10 -7.15 -25.88 3.21
C ASP A 10 -8.58 -25.81 3.77
N PRO A 11 -9.58 -26.45 3.14
CA PRO A 11 -10.96 -26.44 3.64
C PRO A 11 -11.13 -26.93 5.08
N ALA A 12 -10.19 -27.73 5.59
CA ALA A 12 -10.24 -28.29 6.94
C ALA A 12 -9.51 -27.42 7.98
N GLU A 13 -8.85 -26.34 7.59
CA GLU A 13 -8.09 -25.53 8.55
C GLU A 13 -8.98 -24.59 9.37
N PRO A 14 -8.58 -24.26 10.61
CA PRO A 14 -9.23 -23.21 11.38
C PRO A 14 -9.15 -21.86 10.67
N PHE A 15 -10.24 -21.09 10.72
CA PHE A 15 -10.33 -19.76 10.10
C PHE A 15 -9.19 -18.81 10.50
N ALA A 16 -8.75 -18.87 11.77
CA ALA A 16 -7.63 -18.08 12.27
C ALA A 16 -6.28 -18.44 11.60
N GLN A 17 -6.07 -19.71 11.24
CA GLN A 17 -4.86 -20.15 10.55
C GLN A 17 -4.86 -19.70 9.09
N ALA A 18 -6.01 -19.77 8.41
CA ALA A 18 -6.18 -19.18 7.10
C ALA A 18 -5.91 -17.67 7.12
N GLY A 19 -6.48 -16.96 8.10
CA GLY A 19 -6.28 -15.52 8.30
C GLY A 19 -4.83 -15.14 8.54
N ALA A 20 -4.13 -15.88 9.40
CA ALA A 20 -2.70 -15.73 9.66
C ALA A 20 -1.88 -15.81 8.38
N ARG A 21 -2.09 -16.87 7.58
CA ARG A 21 -1.36 -17.09 6.34
C ARG A 21 -1.65 -16.01 5.31
N VAL A 22 -2.92 -15.62 5.16
CA VAL A 22 -3.30 -14.56 4.22
C VAL A 22 -2.65 -13.22 4.60
N VAL A 23 -2.72 -12.83 5.87
CA VAL A 23 -2.11 -11.58 6.35
C VAL A 23 -0.59 -11.59 6.17
N GLY A 24 0.08 -12.67 6.55
CA GLY A 24 1.52 -12.82 6.39
C GLY A 24 1.95 -12.69 4.93
N LEU A 25 1.29 -13.42 4.02
CA LEU A 25 1.62 -13.39 2.60
C LEU A 25 1.38 -12.00 1.98
N ARG A 26 0.28 -11.32 2.33
CA ARG A 26 0.01 -9.95 1.85
C ARG A 26 0.98 -8.92 2.44
N ALA A 27 1.51 -9.15 3.65
CA ALA A 27 2.56 -8.31 4.20
C ALA A 27 3.86 -8.48 3.40
N ASP A 28 4.26 -9.71 3.11
CA ASP A 28 5.45 -9.99 2.30
C ASP A 28 5.36 -9.37 0.90
N GLU A 29 4.20 -9.48 0.24
CA GLU A 29 3.96 -8.82 -1.05
C GLU A 29 4.13 -7.30 -0.97
N LEU A 30 3.55 -6.64 0.03
CA LEU A 30 3.69 -5.20 0.20
C LEU A 30 5.15 -4.78 0.32
N PHE A 31 5.94 -5.49 1.13
CA PHE A 31 7.33 -5.13 1.37
C PHE A 31 8.28 -5.60 0.26
N ALA A 32 7.85 -6.48 -0.64
CA ALA A 32 8.59 -6.80 -1.87
C ALA A 32 8.58 -5.64 -2.88
N GLU A 33 7.49 -4.86 -2.93
CA GLU A 33 7.33 -3.72 -3.85
C GLU A 33 8.04 -2.43 -3.39
N ARG A 34 8.83 -2.48 -2.31
CA ARG A 34 9.45 -1.27 -1.71
C ARG A 34 10.65 -0.73 -2.49
N GLU A 35 11.29 -1.56 -3.31
CA GLU A 35 12.46 -1.18 -4.08
C GLU A 35 12.07 -0.15 -5.15
N ASP A 36 12.86 0.92 -5.25
CA ASP A 36 12.66 2.02 -6.19
C ASP A 36 11.27 2.71 -6.12
N VAL A 37 10.50 2.51 -5.06
CA VAL A 37 9.14 3.08 -4.91
C VAL A 37 9.13 4.62 -4.88
N LEU A 38 10.28 5.24 -4.60
CA LEU A 38 10.46 6.69 -4.57
C LEU A 38 10.90 7.28 -5.92
N ASP A 39 11.11 6.46 -6.95
CA ASP A 39 11.41 6.94 -8.29
C ASP A 39 10.21 7.72 -8.86
N LEU A 40 10.45 8.96 -9.25
CA LEU A 40 9.42 9.82 -9.86
C LEU A 40 9.22 9.51 -11.34
N HIS A 41 10.17 8.80 -11.97
CA HIS A 41 10.13 8.44 -13.38
C HIS A 41 9.46 7.09 -13.64
N ASP A 42 9.57 6.14 -12.71
CA ASP A 42 8.87 4.85 -12.76
C ASP A 42 7.65 4.86 -11.83
N ILE A 43 6.56 5.46 -12.32
CA ILE A 43 5.31 5.60 -11.56
C ILE A 43 4.60 4.25 -11.27
N GLU A 44 5.01 3.16 -11.94
CA GLU A 44 4.43 1.83 -11.72
C GLU A 44 4.89 1.22 -10.40
N ARG A 45 6.09 1.57 -9.90
CA ARG A 45 6.59 1.09 -8.59
C ARG A 45 5.68 1.50 -7.45
N VAL A 46 5.35 2.79 -7.38
CA VAL A 46 4.43 3.31 -6.36
C VAL A 46 3.00 2.81 -6.56
N HIS A 47 2.57 2.60 -7.81
CA HIS A 47 1.29 1.99 -8.10
C HIS A 47 1.18 0.57 -7.54
N ASP A 48 2.20 -0.27 -7.78
CA ASP A 48 2.21 -1.67 -7.36
C ASP A 48 2.26 -1.80 -5.84
N MET A 49 3.10 -1.01 -5.15
CA MET A 49 3.10 -0.96 -3.69
C MET A 49 1.77 -0.43 -3.10
N ARG A 50 1.12 0.55 -3.75
CA ARG A 50 -0.22 1.04 -3.34
C ARG A 50 -1.30 -0.03 -3.51
N VAL A 51 -1.23 -0.84 -4.56
CA VAL A 51 -2.16 -1.95 -4.75
C VAL A 51 -1.96 -3.02 -3.67
N ALA A 52 -0.70 -3.37 -3.38
CA ALA A 52 -0.38 -4.33 -2.31
C ALA A 52 -0.84 -3.83 -0.93
N SER A 53 -0.65 -2.54 -0.60
CA SER A 53 -1.05 -1.98 0.69
C SER A 53 -2.56 -2.00 0.91
N ARG A 54 -3.34 -1.71 -0.15
CA ARG A 54 -4.80 -1.83 -0.12
C ARG A 54 -5.25 -3.26 0.12
N ARG A 55 -4.61 -4.25 -0.52
CA ARG A 55 -4.90 -5.67 -0.31
C ARG A 55 -4.61 -6.08 1.13
N LEU A 56 -3.44 -5.72 1.66
CA LEU A 56 -3.07 -6.00 3.05
C LEU A 56 -4.07 -5.39 4.04
N ARG A 57 -4.43 -4.11 3.86
CA ARG A 57 -5.41 -3.45 4.71
C ARG A 57 -6.77 -4.17 4.71
N ALA A 58 -7.26 -4.55 3.53
CA ALA A 58 -8.53 -5.24 3.41
C ALA A 58 -8.51 -6.59 4.16
N VAL A 59 -7.44 -7.38 4.03
CA VAL A 59 -7.36 -8.67 4.73
C VAL A 59 -7.18 -8.50 6.24
N LEU A 60 -6.44 -7.48 6.71
CA LEU A 60 -6.37 -7.15 8.13
C LEU A 60 -7.77 -6.84 8.69
N GLU A 61 -8.57 -6.05 7.98
CA GLU A 61 -9.93 -5.71 8.40
C GLU A 61 -10.87 -6.95 8.41
N ILE A 62 -10.72 -7.86 7.44
CA ILE A 62 -11.50 -9.11 7.35
C ILE A 62 -11.16 -10.07 8.50
N PHE A 63 -9.87 -10.25 8.79
CA PHE A 63 -9.39 -11.22 9.78
C PHE A 63 -9.18 -10.61 11.17
N ALA A 64 -9.72 -9.42 11.44
CA ALA A 64 -9.53 -8.71 12.69
C ALA A 64 -9.84 -9.55 13.95
N SER A 65 -10.84 -10.42 13.89
CA SER A 65 -11.24 -11.30 14.99
C SER A 65 -10.29 -12.46 15.27
N CYS A 66 -9.32 -12.70 14.37
CA CYS A 66 -8.34 -13.78 14.50
C CYS A 66 -7.09 -13.37 15.28
N PHE A 67 -6.99 -12.10 15.68
CA PHE A 67 -5.77 -11.54 16.28
C PHE A 67 -6.04 -10.86 17.62
N PRO A 68 -5.04 -10.83 18.53
CA PRO A 68 -5.12 -10.04 19.75
C PRO A 68 -5.36 -8.56 19.45
N ARG A 69 -6.40 -7.98 20.07
CA ARG A 69 -6.91 -6.65 19.73
C ARG A 69 -5.85 -5.55 19.74
N ASP A 70 -5.00 -5.52 20.76
CA ASP A 70 -4.00 -4.46 20.94
C ASP A 70 -2.94 -4.52 19.84
N ALA A 71 -2.33 -5.69 19.65
CA ALA A 71 -1.32 -5.94 18.62
C ALA A 71 -1.88 -5.66 17.20
N TYR A 72 -3.10 -6.12 16.93
CA TYR A 72 -3.80 -5.85 15.68
C TYR A 72 -4.02 -4.36 15.44
N SER A 73 -4.50 -3.64 16.45
CA SER A 73 -4.86 -2.22 16.31
C SER A 73 -3.65 -1.35 15.99
N ASP A 74 -2.49 -1.68 16.55
CA ASP A 74 -1.26 -0.94 16.31
C ASP A 74 -0.70 -1.16 14.91
N VAL A 75 -0.66 -2.41 14.42
CA VAL A 75 -0.18 -2.65 13.04
C VAL A 75 -1.15 -2.12 11.99
N LEU A 76 -2.46 -2.20 12.23
CA LEU A 76 -3.45 -1.63 11.31
C LEU A 76 -3.28 -0.12 11.17
N ARG A 77 -3.00 0.59 12.27
CA ARG A 77 -2.73 2.02 12.26
C ARG A 77 -1.54 2.36 11.36
N ASP A 78 -0.45 1.63 11.51
CA ASP A 78 0.78 1.85 10.75
C ASP A 78 0.60 1.51 9.26
N VAL A 79 -0.11 0.42 8.94
CA VAL A 79 -0.47 0.06 7.55
C VAL A 79 -1.36 1.13 6.92
N LYS A 80 -2.31 1.70 7.66
CA LYS A 80 -3.16 2.80 7.16
C LYS A 80 -2.34 4.04 6.83
N GLN A 81 -1.42 4.44 7.72
CA GLN A 81 -0.56 5.60 7.49
C GLN A 81 0.34 5.42 6.27
N LEU A 82 0.91 4.21 6.08
CA LEU A 82 1.67 3.90 4.87
C LEU A 82 0.79 3.92 3.61
N ALA A 83 -0.42 3.36 3.67
CA ALA A 83 -1.36 3.36 2.54
C ALA A 83 -1.82 4.78 2.16
N ASP A 84 -2.01 5.65 3.14
CA ASP A 84 -2.37 7.05 2.93
C ASP A 84 -1.21 7.81 2.26
N ALA A 85 0.03 7.62 2.73
CA ALA A 85 1.22 8.22 2.11
C ALA A 85 1.46 7.74 0.66
N LEU A 86 1.24 6.45 0.39
CA LEU A 86 1.26 5.89 -0.96
C LEU A 86 0.18 6.54 -1.86
N GLY A 87 -0.96 6.91 -1.28
CA GLY A 87 -2.02 7.66 -1.98
C GLY A 87 -1.63 9.07 -2.33
N GLU A 88 -1.14 9.83 -1.34
CA GLU A 88 -0.69 11.21 -1.55
C GLU A 88 0.40 11.30 -2.63
N ARG A 89 1.28 10.29 -2.71
CA ARG A 89 2.28 10.20 -3.78
C ARG A 89 1.68 9.80 -5.14
N ARG A 90 0.75 8.85 -5.21
CA ARG A 90 0.22 8.29 -6.47
C ARG A 90 -0.89 9.12 -7.12
N ASP A 91 -1.74 9.77 -6.32
CA ASP A 91 -2.92 10.45 -6.84
C ASP A 91 -2.56 11.59 -7.83
N PRO A 92 -1.48 12.39 -7.62
CA PRO A 92 -1.00 13.32 -8.63
C PRO A 92 -0.60 12.67 -9.96
N ASP A 93 -0.01 11.46 -9.96
CA ASP A 93 0.38 10.77 -11.20
C ASP A 93 -0.84 10.51 -12.09
N VAL A 94 -1.92 10.01 -11.50
CA VAL A 94 -3.16 9.70 -12.20
C VAL A 94 -3.77 10.96 -12.81
N HIS A 95 -3.71 12.09 -12.08
CA HIS A 95 -4.19 13.37 -12.58
C HIS A 95 -3.31 13.94 -13.68
N ILE A 96 -1.98 13.81 -13.58
CA ILE A 96 -1.04 14.26 -14.62
C ILE A 96 -1.32 13.51 -15.92
N ASP A 97 -1.41 12.18 -15.85
CA ASP A 97 -1.72 11.33 -17.02
C ASP A 97 -3.05 11.71 -17.68
N ALA A 98 -4.10 11.92 -16.87
CA ALA A 98 -5.40 12.35 -17.37
C ALA A 98 -5.36 13.75 -18.02
N MET A 99 -4.61 14.70 -17.45
CA MET A 99 -4.46 16.05 -17.98
C MET A 99 -3.64 16.08 -19.28
N GLU A 100 -2.55 15.31 -19.35
CA GLU A 100 -1.71 15.18 -20.55
C GLU A 100 -2.50 14.50 -21.69
N SER A 101 -3.27 13.45 -21.38
CA SER A 101 -4.18 12.82 -22.35
C SER A 101 -5.27 13.77 -22.82
N PHE A 102 -5.83 14.60 -21.93
CA PHE A 102 -6.81 15.62 -22.32
C PHE A 102 -6.18 16.65 -23.27
N ALA A 103 -5.03 17.22 -22.92
CA ALA A 103 -4.33 18.21 -23.73
C ALA A 103 -3.96 17.71 -25.14
N ALA A 104 -3.69 16.42 -25.31
CA ALA A 104 -3.40 15.82 -26.61
C ALA A 104 -4.61 15.88 -27.58
N SER A 105 -5.83 15.94 -27.05
CA SER A 105 -7.09 15.93 -27.82
C SER A 105 -7.84 17.27 -27.82
N ALA A 106 -7.44 18.21 -26.96
CA ALA A 106 -8.11 19.48 -26.75
C ALA A 106 -7.69 20.58 -27.74
N ASP A 107 -8.51 21.64 -27.85
CA ASP A 107 -8.15 22.86 -28.57
C ASP A 107 -6.83 23.44 -28.01
N PRO A 108 -5.87 23.83 -28.87
CA PRO A 108 -4.60 24.44 -28.46
C PRO A 108 -4.75 25.64 -27.51
N LEU A 109 -5.89 26.34 -27.54
CA LEU A 109 -6.20 27.44 -26.62
C LEU A 109 -6.16 27.00 -25.13
N HIS A 110 -6.45 25.74 -24.82
CA HIS A 110 -6.46 25.23 -23.45
C HIS A 110 -5.07 24.85 -22.93
N ARG A 111 -4.06 24.72 -23.81
CA ARG A 111 -2.74 24.17 -23.46
C ARG A 111 -2.04 24.93 -22.32
N PRO A 112 -1.98 26.28 -22.29
CA PRO A 112 -1.31 26.99 -21.21
C PRO A 112 -1.93 26.74 -19.83
N GLY A 113 -3.26 26.61 -19.79
CA GLY A 113 -3.99 26.28 -18.55
C GLY A 113 -3.67 24.87 -18.07
N VAL A 114 -3.67 23.89 -18.98
CA VAL A 114 -3.31 22.50 -18.63
C VAL A 114 -1.87 22.39 -18.17
N GLU A 115 -0.91 23.03 -18.86
CA GLU A 115 0.50 23.05 -18.47
C GLU A 115 0.68 23.64 -17.06
N THR A 116 -0.05 24.70 -16.74
CA THR A 116 -0.04 25.29 -15.39
C THR A 116 -0.55 24.30 -14.35
N LEU A 117 -1.65 23.59 -14.60
CA LEU A 117 -2.19 22.60 -13.67
C LEU A 117 -1.25 21.39 -13.51
N VAL A 118 -0.65 20.91 -14.59
CA VAL A 118 0.35 19.83 -14.56
C VAL A 118 1.55 20.23 -13.70
N ALA A 119 2.05 21.47 -13.82
CA ALA A 119 3.14 21.95 -12.98
C ALA A 119 2.78 21.92 -11.48
N HIS A 120 1.56 22.31 -11.10
CA HIS A 120 1.08 22.22 -9.71
C HIS A 120 0.97 20.77 -9.23
N LEU A 121 0.49 19.86 -10.09
CA LEU A 121 0.41 18.43 -9.76
C LEU A 121 1.80 17.81 -9.59
N ARG A 122 2.79 18.18 -10.40
CA ARG A 122 4.19 17.73 -10.25
C ARG A 122 4.81 18.21 -8.94
N ALA A 123 4.50 19.43 -8.50
CA ALA A 123 4.92 19.90 -7.18
C ALA A 123 4.31 19.05 -6.05
N ARG A 124 3.00 18.77 -6.13
CA ARG A 124 2.32 17.88 -5.16
C ARG A 124 2.86 16.44 -5.19
N GLN A 125 3.22 15.93 -6.37
CA GLN A 125 3.85 14.62 -6.54
C GLN A 125 5.17 14.55 -5.77
N ALA A 126 6.01 15.59 -5.89
CA ALA A 126 7.28 15.69 -5.17
C ALA A 126 7.07 15.79 -3.65
N ASP A 127 6.12 16.61 -3.19
CA ASP A 127 5.77 16.71 -1.77
C ASP A 127 5.26 15.38 -1.21
N GLY A 128 4.40 14.69 -1.96
CA GLY A 128 3.92 13.34 -1.64
C GLY A 128 5.07 12.33 -1.54
N ASN A 129 6.13 12.49 -2.34
CA ASN A 129 7.31 11.62 -2.29
C ASN A 129 8.09 11.80 -0.98
N LEU A 130 8.21 13.04 -0.49
CA LEU A 130 8.83 13.32 0.81
C LEU A 130 8.02 12.72 1.97
N VAL A 131 6.69 12.77 1.88
CA VAL A 131 5.79 12.14 2.86
C VAL A 131 5.96 10.62 2.84
N LEU A 132 5.96 10.01 1.65
CA LEU A 132 6.15 8.58 1.48
C LEU A 132 7.53 8.13 2.00
N GLU A 133 8.60 8.86 1.69
CA GLU A 133 9.94 8.56 2.20
C GLU A 133 9.97 8.54 3.74
N ARG A 134 9.33 9.53 4.39
CA ARG A 134 9.23 9.58 5.85
C ARG A 134 8.48 8.37 6.41
N GLU A 135 7.34 8.00 5.83
CA GLU A 135 6.57 6.86 6.31
C GLU A 135 7.27 5.52 6.05
N LEU A 136 7.98 5.35 4.93
CA LEU A 136 8.81 4.17 4.68
C LEU A 136 9.94 4.05 5.71
N ARG A 137 10.60 5.18 6.03
CA ARG A 137 11.63 5.23 7.08
C ARG A 137 11.05 4.84 8.43
N ARG A 138 9.89 5.40 8.80
CA ARG A 138 9.19 5.07 10.03
C ARG A 138 8.80 3.59 10.08
N ALA A 139 8.24 3.04 9.00
CA ALA A 139 7.87 1.63 8.91
C ALA A 139 9.08 0.69 9.09
N ARG A 140 10.27 1.10 8.62
CA ARG A 140 11.52 0.39 8.87
C ARG A 140 11.98 0.51 10.32
N GLU A 141 11.94 1.71 10.89
CA GLU A 141 12.38 1.99 12.28
C GLU A 141 11.50 1.29 13.31
N THR A 142 10.20 1.13 13.04
CA THR A 142 9.26 0.42 13.91
C THR A 142 9.15 -1.07 13.60
N ASP A 143 9.98 -1.58 12.68
CA ASP A 143 9.94 -2.97 12.17
C ASP A 143 8.51 -3.42 11.82
N LEU A 144 7.79 -2.61 11.03
CA LEU A 144 6.40 -2.88 10.67
C LEU A 144 6.26 -4.25 9.99
N HIS A 145 7.22 -4.64 9.13
CA HIS A 145 7.22 -5.95 8.49
C HIS A 145 7.32 -7.08 9.52
N GLY A 146 8.32 -7.04 10.41
CA GLY A 146 8.46 -8.05 11.46
C GLY A 146 7.26 -8.10 12.41
N ARG A 147 6.65 -6.95 12.74
CA ARG A 147 5.43 -6.89 13.57
C ARG A 147 4.22 -7.50 12.87
N LEU A 148 4.08 -7.36 11.56
CA LEU A 148 3.03 -8.04 10.78
C LEU A 148 3.27 -9.56 10.73
N THR A 149 4.52 -10.00 10.58
CA THR A 149 4.88 -11.42 10.67
C THR A 149 4.58 -11.98 12.06
N ALA A 150 4.90 -11.25 13.12
CA ALA A 150 4.58 -11.64 14.50
C ALA A 150 3.08 -11.69 14.76
N LEU A 151 2.31 -10.73 14.23
CA LEU A 151 0.84 -10.75 14.30
C LEU A 151 0.29 -12.02 13.65
N ALA A 152 0.75 -12.36 12.44
CA ALA A 152 0.35 -13.58 11.75
C ALA A 152 0.66 -14.83 12.59
N GLY A 153 1.84 -14.89 13.23
CA GLY A 153 2.20 -15.99 14.14
C GLY A 153 1.32 -16.13 15.38
N SER A 154 0.75 -15.02 15.89
CA SER A 154 -0.06 -15.03 17.12
C SER A 154 -1.40 -15.74 16.98
N ALA A 155 -2.01 -15.73 15.79
CA ALA A 155 -3.30 -16.35 15.51
C ALA A 155 -3.29 -17.89 15.58
N VAL A 156 -2.11 -18.51 15.47
CA VAL A 156 -1.95 -19.97 15.49
C VAL A 156 -1.87 -20.50 16.93
N ALA A 157 -1.54 -19.65 17.92
CA ALA A 157 -1.31 -20.08 19.30
C ALA A 157 -2.61 -20.28 20.12
N GLU A 158 -3.71 -19.60 19.77
CA GLU A 158 -4.96 -19.65 20.55
C GLU A 158 -5.85 -20.86 20.24
N THR A 159 -5.57 -21.62 19.17
CA THR A 159 -6.40 -22.77 18.77
C THR A 159 -6.02 -24.10 19.45
N ALA A 160 -5.04 -24.09 20.37
CA ALA A 160 -4.50 -25.29 21.02
C ALA A 160 -5.11 -25.61 22.40
N SER A 161 -6.28 -25.04 22.77
CA SER A 161 -6.92 -25.30 24.07
C SER A 161 -8.32 -25.90 23.97
#